data_AF-A0A3C0TV64-F1
#
_entry.id   AF-A0A3C0TV64-F1
#
_cell.length_a   1.000
_cell.length_b   1.000
_cell.length_c   1.000
_cell.angle_alpha   90.00
_cell.angle_beta   90.00
_cell.angle_gamma   90.00
#
_symmetry.space_group_name_H-M   'P 1'
#
loop_
_entity.id
_entity.type
_entity.pdbx_description
1 polymer ?
#
loop_
_entity_poly.entity_id
_entity_poly.type
_entity_poly.pdbx_seq_one_letter_code
_entity_poly.pdbx_strand_id
1 'polypeptide(L)' 'MITTGDLLLTAKYLVARHGAAAALAFAARGLQAMTLSRQNQLIADWAALHSLIEDAANGRLAEKAPAIH' A
#
# COMPACT_ATOMS: atom_id res chain seq x y z
N MET A 1 4.34 10.28 -10.61
CA MET A 1 4.03 10.28 -9.17
C MET A 1 2.63 9.72 -9.04
N ILE A 2 2.48 8.56 -8.40
CA ILE A 2 1.15 7.96 -8.17
C ILE A 2 0.46 8.78 -7.08
N THR A 3 -0.83 9.06 -7.21
CA THR A 3 -1.54 9.80 -6.15
C THR A 3 -1.79 8.90 -4.95
N THR A 4 -1.91 9.48 -3.75
CA THR A 4 -2.28 8.73 -2.54
C THR A 4 -3.62 8.00 -2.70
N GLY A 5 -4.55 8.56 -3.49
CA GLY A 5 -5.84 7.93 -3.81
C GLY A 5 -5.69 6.65 -4.64
N ASP A 6 -4.80 6.65 -5.62
CA ASP A 6 -4.51 5.46 -6.45
C ASP A 6 -3.85 4.34 -5.62
N LEU A 7 -2.95 4.70 -4.70
CA LEU A 7 -2.33 3.73 -3.78
C LEU A 7 -3.36 3.12 -2.82
N LEU A 8 -4.31 3.92 -2.32
CA LEU A 8 -5.39 3.45 -1.46
C LEU A 8 -6.32 2.47 -2.21
N LEU A 9 -6.72 2.81 -3.44
CA LEU A 9 -7.54 1.92 -4.27
C LEU A 9 -6.81 0.60 -4.54
N THR A 10 -5.52 0.68 -4.85
CA THR A 10 -4.65 -0.48 -5.09
C THR A 10 -4.56 -1.36 -3.84
N ALA A 11 -4.33 -0.76 -2.66
CA ALA A 11 -4.28 -1.50 -1.40
C ALA A 11 -5.60 -2.24 -1.12
N LYS A 12 -6.74 -1.56 -1.26
CA LYS A 12 -8.07 -2.17 -1.08
C LYS A 12 -8.30 -3.32 -2.06
N TYR A 13 -7.96 -3.12 -3.33
CA TYR A 13 -8.11 -4.15 -4.36
C TYR A 13 -7.25 -5.39 -4.09
N LEU A 14 -5.97 -5.20 -3.76
CA LEU A 14 -5.04 -6.29 -3.46
C LEU A 14 -5.53 -7.12 -2.26
N VAL A 15 -5.97 -6.45 -1.19
CA VAL A 15 -6.48 -7.12 0.02
C VAL A 15 -7.79 -7.85 -0.27
N ALA A 16 -8.72 -7.24 -1.00
CA ALA A 16 -10.00 -7.86 -1.34
C ALA A 16 -9.83 -9.08 -2.26
N ARG A 17 -8.89 -9.03 -3.21
CA ARG A 17 -8.69 -10.10 -4.21
C ARG A 17 -7.80 -11.25 -3.73
N HIS A 18 -6.74 -10.94 -3.00
CA HIS A 18 -5.69 -11.92 -2.65
C HIS A 18 -5.60 -12.19 -1.16
N GLY A 19 -6.32 -11.43 -0.34
CA GLY A 19 -6.20 -11.45 1.11
C GLY A 19 -5.03 -10.60 1.62
N ALA A 20 -5.14 -10.18 2.87
CA ALA A 20 -4.17 -9.30 3.53
C ALA A 20 -2.74 -9.84 3.52
N ALA A 21 -2.55 -11.11 3.86
CA ALA A 21 -1.22 -11.71 3.96
C ALA A 21 -0.47 -11.72 2.61
N ALA A 22 -1.17 -12.06 1.52
CA ALA A 22 -0.58 -12.07 0.18
C ALA A 22 -0.28 -10.64 -0.32
N ALA A 23 -1.17 -9.69 -0.04
CA ALA A 23 -0.98 -8.29 -0.40
C ALA A 23 0.24 -7.67 0.33
N LEU A 24 0.42 -7.96 1.62
CA LEU A 24 1.59 -7.53 2.39
C LEU A 24 2.89 -8.13 1.85
N ALA A 25 2.90 -9.43 1.58
CA ALA A 25 4.07 -10.11 1.03
C ALA A 25 4.44 -9.59 -0.38
N PHE A 26 3.46 -9.11 -1.16
CA PHE A 26 3.69 -8.45 -2.44
C PHE A 26 4.33 -7.07 -2.25
N ALA A 27 3.76 -6.22 -1.40
CA ALA A 27 4.28 -4.88 -1.14
C ALA A 27 5.69 -4.90 -0.55
N ALA A 28 5.97 -5.83 0.37
CA ALA A 28 7.31 -6.01 0.94
C ALA A 28 8.36 -6.41 -0.12
N ARG A 29 8.00 -7.33 -1.04
CA ARG A 29 8.88 -7.73 -2.14
C ARG A 29 9.13 -6.58 -3.13
N GLY A 30 8.10 -5.80 -3.45
CA GLY A 30 8.24 -4.61 -4.30
C GLY A 30 9.17 -3.57 -3.68
N LEU A 31 8.98 -3.26 -2.39
CA LEU A 31 9.83 -2.33 -1.66
C LEU A 31 11.30 -2.79 -1.62
N GLN A 32 11.54 -4.08 -1.38
CA GLN A 32 12.88 -4.66 -1.41
C GLN A 32 13.52 -4.53 -2.81
N ALA A 33 12.77 -4.84 -3.87
CA ALA A 33 13.25 -4.74 -5.24
C ALA A 33 13.62 -3.29 -5.62
N MET A 34 12.82 -2.31 -5.20
CA MET A 34 13.11 -0.89 -5.45
C MET A 34 14.31 -0.39 -4.66
N THR A 35 14.47 -0.87 -3.41
CA THR A 35 15.62 -0.57 -2.55
C THR A 35 16.92 -1.09 -3.17
N LEU A 36 16.93 -2.34 -3.63
CA LEU A 36 18.07 -2.95 -4.30
C LEU A 36 18.40 -2.23 -5.62
N SER A 37 17.37 -1.78 -6.33
CA SER A 37 17.51 -1.05 -7.61
C SER A 37 17.83 0.45 -7.43
N ARG A 38 17.93 0.94 -6.19
CA ARG A 38 18.16 2.36 -5.83
C ARG A 38 17.15 3.34 -6.45
N GLN A 39 15.93 2.89 -6.71
CA GLN A 39 14.87 3.73 -7.29
C GLN A 39 14.17 4.54 -6.18
N ASN A 40 14.90 5.50 -5.60
CA ASN A 40 14.48 6.25 -4.40
C ASN A 40 13.10 6.92 -4.53
N GLN A 41 12.72 7.34 -5.74
CA GLN A 41 11.41 7.95 -5.98
C GLN A 41 10.26 6.95 -5.79
N LEU A 42 10.48 5.67 -6.12
CA LEU A 42 9.48 4.62 -5.97
C LEU A 42 9.46 4.02 -4.56
N ILE A 43 10.56 4.08 -3.82
CA ILE A 43 10.63 3.59 -2.44
C ILE A 43 9.54 4.23 -1.57
N ALA A 44 9.31 5.53 -1.73
CA ALA A 44 8.26 6.25 -1.00
C ALA A 44 6.86 5.74 -1.36
N ASP A 45 6.56 5.56 -2.64
CA ASP A 45 5.28 5.05 -3.12
C ASP A 45 5.01 3.62 -2.64
N TRP A 46 6.03 2.75 -2.66
CA TRP A 46 5.93 1.38 -2.18
C TRP A 46 5.80 1.28 -0.64
N ALA A 47 6.48 2.15 0.10
CA ALA A 47 6.34 2.23 1.55
C ALA A 47 4.94 2.70 1.95
N ALA A 48 4.39 3.69 1.24
CA ALA A 48 3.02 4.16 1.43
C ALA A 48 2.01 3.04 1.12
N LEU A 49 2.19 2.30 0.01
CA LEU A 49 1.36 1.15 -0.32
C LEU A 49 1.39 0.07 0.77
N HIS A 50 2.57 -0.26 1.29
CA HIS A 50 2.71 -1.25 2.37
C HIS A 50 1.92 -0.83 3.62
N SER A 51 2.07 0.43 4.06
CA SER A 51 1.32 0.95 5.22
C SER A 51 -0.20 0.94 5.01
N LEU A 52 -0.66 1.28 3.80
CA LEU A 52 -2.09 1.24 3.46
C LEU A 52 -2.66 -0.18 3.46
N ILE A 53 -1.88 -1.16 3.00
CA ILE A 53 -2.26 -2.58 3.06
C ILE A 53 -2.30 -3.07 4.51
N GLU A 54 -1.36 -2.67 5.36
CA GLU A 54 -1.40 -2.98 6.80
C GLU A 54 -2.64 -2.39 7.45
N ASP A 55 -2.98 -1.14 7.17
CA ASP A 55 -4.21 -0.52 7.69
C ASP A 55 -5.47 -1.22 7.15
N ALA A 56 -5.45 -1.68 5.89
CA ALA A 56 -6.55 -2.43 5.30
C ALA A 56 -6.73 -3.80 5.97
N ALA A 57 -5.62 -4.50 6.18
CA ALA A 57 -5.57 -5.82 6.83
C ALA A 57 -6.08 -5.76 8.27
N ASN A 58 -5.77 -4.68 8.98
CA ASN A 58 -6.18 -4.46 10.37
C ASN A 58 -7.57 -3.82 10.49
N GLY A 59 -8.30 -3.59 9.38
CA GLY A 59 -9.60 -2.94 9.39
C GLY A 59 -9.59 -1.45 9.75
N ARG A 60 -8.40 -0.83 9.88
CA ARG A 60 -8.21 0.59 10.26
C ARG A 60 -8.39 1.58 9.12
N LEU A 61 -8.58 1.10 7.88
CA LEU A 61 -8.81 1.96 6.72
C LEU A 61 -10.10 2.79 6.81
N ALA A 62 -11.10 2.33 7.57
CA ALA A 62 -12.34 3.09 7.77
C ALA A 62 -12.15 4.33 8.67
N GLU A 63 -11.18 4.31 9.59
CA GLU A 63 -10.89 5.42 10.51
C GLU A 63 -9.97 6.48 9.91
N LYS A 64 -9.20 6.14 8.87
CA LYS A 64 -8.27 7.06 8.18
C LYS A 64 -8.82 7.66 6.89
N ALA A 65 -10.06 7.34 6.51
CA ALA A 65 -10.71 8.07 5.44
C ALA A 65 -10.82 9.54 5.88
N PRO A 66 -10.22 10.51 5.17
CA PRO A 66 -10.38 11.91 5.53
C PRO A 66 -11.89 12.17 5.58
N ALA A 67 -12.38 12.68 6.70
CA ALA A 67 -13.74 13.17 6.82
C ALA A 67 -13.89 14.27 5.76
N ILE A 68 -14.46 13.91 4.61
CA ILE A 68 -14.87 14.88 3.60
C ILE A 68 -16.14 15.50 4.17
N HIS A 69 -15.97 16.65 4.83
CA HIS A 69 -17.04 17.60 5.13
C HIS A 69 -17.05 18.68 4.05
#